data_AF-A0A848B677-F1
#
_entry.id   AF-A0A848B677-F1
#
_cell.length_a   1.000
_cell.length_b   1.000
_cell.length_c   1.000
_cell.angle_alpha   90.00
_cell.angle_beta   90.00
_cell.angle_gamma   90.00
#
_symmetry.space_group_name_H-M   'P 1'
#
loop_
_entity.id
_entity.type
_entity.pdbx_description
1 polymer ?
#
loop_
_entity_poly.entity_id
_entity_poly.type
_entity_poly.pdbx_seq_one_letter_code
_entity_poly.pdbx_strand_id
1 'polypeptide(L)'
;MATVYNLGISGATSAQVLRDELPQALELKPEWAVVMAGTNDRINSYALVPASEYEANLRRIAEQLASAGIRVMLMTPPPCIEEYLYTRHPKAAYGGHTPADRLLEAGTIVKKLASEFNAPCVDVHAVIGTDPANLIRTVANCGQPDGVHLLPAGYRAIAEAVFAKFRELGIRPASVACLGDSLTFGHPRVEGGTPENGTYPAVLSAKLTLLS
;
A
#
# COMPACT_ATOMS: atom_id res chain seq x y z
N MET A 1 6.80 -23.59 -2.63
CA MET A 1 7.03 -22.18 -3.00
C MET A 1 5.82 -21.37 -2.61
N ALA A 2 6.01 -20.22 -1.96
CA ALA A 2 4.92 -19.31 -1.62
C ALA A 2 4.41 -18.61 -2.89
N THR A 3 3.09 -18.43 -2.99
CA THR A 3 2.45 -17.70 -4.10
C THR A 3 2.05 -16.30 -3.65
N VAL A 4 2.40 -15.27 -4.42
CA VAL A 4 1.98 -13.89 -4.13
C VAL A 4 1.19 -13.34 -5.31
N TYR A 5 -0.05 -12.93 -5.05
CA TYR A 5 -0.94 -12.32 -6.02
C TYR A 5 -0.86 -10.80 -5.89
N ASN A 6 -0.56 -10.10 -6.98
CA ASN A 6 -0.69 -8.65 -7.05
C ASN A 6 -2.08 -8.31 -7.61
N LEU A 7 -2.98 -7.88 -6.74
CA LEU A 7 -4.35 -7.49 -7.11
C LEU A 7 -4.51 -5.97 -7.21
N GLY A 8 -3.45 -5.20 -6.96
CA GLY A 8 -3.55 -3.76 -6.90
C GLY A 8 -3.99 -3.14 -8.23
N ILE A 9 -4.76 -2.07 -8.16
CA ILE A 9 -5.24 -1.33 -9.33
C ILE A 9 -4.71 0.10 -9.28
N SER A 10 -4.05 0.51 -10.37
CA SER A 10 -3.50 1.88 -10.45
C SER A 10 -4.59 2.94 -10.25
N GLY A 11 -4.39 3.83 -9.28
CA GLY A 11 -5.32 4.92 -8.96
C GLY A 11 -6.50 4.53 -8.07
N ALA A 12 -6.58 3.27 -7.60
CA ALA A 12 -7.68 2.82 -6.76
C ALA A 12 -7.78 3.60 -5.44
N THR A 13 -9.00 4.00 -5.07
CA THR A 13 -9.35 4.38 -3.70
C THR A 13 -9.76 3.16 -2.87
N SER A 14 -9.91 3.32 -1.56
CA SER A 14 -10.45 2.27 -0.67
C SER A 14 -11.80 1.72 -1.13
N ALA A 15 -12.67 2.56 -1.71
CA ALA A 15 -13.94 2.14 -2.27
C ALA A 15 -13.77 1.24 -3.50
N GLN A 16 -12.73 1.47 -4.31
CA GLN A 16 -12.40 0.64 -5.47
C GLN A 16 -11.72 -0.65 -5.05
N VAL A 17 -10.85 -0.63 -4.04
CA VAL A 17 -10.31 -1.87 -3.43
C VAL A 17 -11.44 -2.77 -2.94
N LEU A 18 -12.45 -2.21 -2.26
CA LEU A 18 -13.63 -2.95 -1.81
C LEU A 18 -14.44 -3.55 -2.98
N ARG A 19 -14.60 -2.81 -4.07
CA ARG A 19 -15.47 -3.20 -5.19
C ARG A 19 -14.78 -4.15 -6.16
N ASP A 20 -13.53 -3.90 -6.49
CA ASP A 20 -12.85 -4.46 -7.65
C ASP A 20 -11.76 -5.49 -7.25
N GLU A 21 -11.09 -5.30 -6.12
CA GLU A 21 -9.98 -6.17 -5.68
C GLU A 21 -10.40 -7.21 -4.63
N LEU A 22 -11.23 -6.80 -3.66
CA LEU A 22 -11.69 -7.67 -2.59
C LEU A 22 -12.42 -8.93 -3.09
N PRO A 23 -13.33 -8.87 -4.09
CA PRO A 23 -13.97 -10.08 -4.62
C PRO A 23 -12.96 -11.10 -5.16
N GLN A 24 -11.90 -10.63 -5.82
CA GLN A 24 -10.84 -11.50 -6.34
C GLN A 24 -10.05 -12.15 -5.20
N ALA A 25 -9.73 -11.41 -4.14
CA ALA A 25 -9.06 -11.97 -2.96
C ALA A 25 -9.93 -13.04 -2.27
N LEU A 26 -11.24 -12.80 -2.16
CA LEU A 26 -12.20 -13.74 -1.58
C LEU A 26 -12.35 -15.02 -2.42
N GLU A 27 -12.24 -14.92 -3.75
CA GLU A 27 -12.23 -16.06 -4.65
C GLU A 27 -10.94 -16.87 -4.53
N LEU A 28 -9.79 -16.19 -4.52
CA LEU A 28 -8.47 -16.82 -4.40
C LEU A 28 -8.22 -17.49 -3.05
N LYS A 29 -8.88 -17.02 -1.97
CA LYS A 29 -8.73 -17.49 -0.59
C LYS A 29 -7.26 -17.67 -0.16
N PRO A 30 -6.42 -16.62 -0.26
CA PRO A 30 -5.04 -16.70 0.19
C PRO A 30 -4.98 -16.91 1.71
N GLU A 31 -3.86 -17.41 2.20
CA GLU A 31 -3.60 -17.50 3.64
C GLU A 31 -3.57 -16.11 4.30
N TRP A 32 -3.03 -15.12 3.56
CA TRP A 32 -2.94 -13.74 3.98
C TRP A 32 -3.40 -12.76 2.90
N ALA A 33 -4.05 -11.69 3.33
CA ALA A 33 -4.26 -10.48 2.55
C ALA A 33 -3.46 -9.34 3.18
N VAL A 34 -2.65 -8.68 2.37
CA VAL A 34 -1.84 -7.52 2.73
C VAL A 34 -2.46 -6.31 2.02
N VAL A 35 -2.96 -5.34 2.79
CA VAL A 35 -3.79 -4.24 2.26
C VAL A 35 -3.10 -2.89 2.48
N MET A 36 -2.77 -2.21 1.38
CA MET A 36 -2.24 -0.84 1.37
C MET A 36 -3.13 0.06 0.51
N ALA A 37 -4.09 0.75 1.14
CA ALA A 37 -4.95 1.72 0.49
C ALA A 37 -4.88 3.06 1.23
N GLY A 38 -5.38 4.12 0.58
CA GLY A 38 -5.51 5.43 1.21
C GLY A 38 -4.74 6.56 0.52
N THR A 39 -3.70 6.28 -0.28
CA THR A 39 -2.96 7.36 -0.96
C THR A 39 -3.90 8.17 -1.86
N ASN A 40 -4.68 7.51 -2.73
CA ASN A 40 -5.64 8.22 -3.58
C ASN A 40 -6.77 8.88 -2.76
N ASP A 41 -7.34 8.16 -1.79
CA ASP A 41 -8.37 8.67 -0.89
C ASP A 41 -7.97 9.99 -0.20
N ARG A 42 -6.68 10.11 0.16
CA ARG A 42 -6.18 11.23 0.95
C ARG A 42 -5.58 12.36 0.11
N ILE A 43 -4.91 12.05 -0.99
CA ILE A 43 -4.06 13.03 -1.69
C ILE A 43 -4.30 13.15 -3.20
N ASN A 44 -5.20 12.36 -3.79
CA ASN A 44 -5.60 12.56 -5.18
C ASN A 44 -6.83 13.49 -5.25
N SER A 45 -6.64 14.75 -5.67
CA SER A 45 -7.72 15.75 -5.70
C SER A 45 -8.94 15.36 -6.57
N TYR A 46 -8.80 14.39 -7.48
CA TYR A 46 -9.90 13.90 -8.32
C TYR A 46 -10.65 12.71 -7.69
N ALA A 47 -10.16 12.18 -6.58
CA ALA A 47 -10.65 10.94 -5.95
C ALA A 47 -10.61 11.01 -4.41
N LEU A 48 -10.65 12.21 -3.83
CA LEU A 48 -10.62 12.37 -2.37
C LEU A 48 -11.84 11.70 -1.73
N VAL A 49 -11.58 10.93 -0.69
CA VAL A 49 -12.59 10.25 0.12
C VAL A 49 -12.56 10.86 1.53
N PRO A 50 -13.71 11.21 2.15
CA PRO A 50 -13.76 11.65 3.54
C PRO A 50 -13.10 10.64 4.48
N ALA A 51 -12.43 11.11 5.54
CA ALA A 51 -11.70 10.22 6.46
C ALA A 51 -12.62 9.15 7.09
N SER A 52 -13.85 9.51 7.44
CA SER A 52 -14.85 8.59 7.97
C SER A 52 -15.27 7.51 6.97
N GLU A 53 -15.37 7.85 5.68
CA GLU A 53 -15.71 6.89 4.63
C GLU A 53 -14.52 5.98 4.31
N TYR A 54 -13.31 6.53 4.27
CA TYR A 54 -12.08 5.76 4.16
C TYR A 54 -11.93 4.74 5.30
N GLU A 55 -12.16 5.16 6.56
CA GLU A 55 -12.15 4.25 7.70
C GLU A 55 -13.22 3.16 7.55
N ALA A 56 -14.44 3.52 7.16
CA ALA A 56 -15.52 2.56 6.95
C ALA A 56 -15.19 1.54 5.84
N ASN A 57 -14.58 1.99 4.74
CA ASN A 57 -14.17 1.11 3.64
C ASN A 57 -13.08 0.13 4.08
N LEU A 58 -12.03 0.61 4.75
CA LEU A 58 -10.97 -0.25 5.28
C LEU A 58 -11.49 -1.26 6.29
N ARG A 59 -12.38 -0.83 7.20
CA ARG A 59 -13.06 -1.73 8.13
C ARG A 59 -13.80 -2.84 7.40
N ARG A 60 -14.61 -2.49 6.38
CA ARG A 60 -15.36 -3.48 5.58
C ARG A 60 -14.46 -4.44 4.81
N ILE A 61 -13.30 -3.97 4.33
CA ILE A 61 -12.30 -4.84 3.68
C ILE A 61 -11.75 -5.84 4.71
N ALA A 62 -11.28 -5.36 5.87
CA ALA A 62 -10.72 -6.21 6.91
C ALA A 62 -11.76 -7.22 7.45
N GLU A 63 -12.99 -6.79 7.71
CA GLU A 63 -14.09 -7.63 8.19
C GLU A 63 -14.41 -8.77 7.21
N GLN A 64 -14.54 -8.47 5.92
CA GLN A 64 -14.89 -9.47 4.92
C GLN A 64 -13.76 -10.48 4.69
N LEU A 65 -12.51 -10.03 4.66
CA LEU A 65 -11.35 -10.93 4.56
C LEU A 65 -11.29 -11.85 5.80
N ALA A 66 -11.38 -11.29 7.00
CA ALA A 66 -11.34 -12.06 8.25
C ALA A 66 -12.51 -13.05 8.34
N SER A 67 -13.73 -12.64 7.96
CA SER A 67 -14.92 -13.52 7.96
C SER A 67 -14.80 -14.67 6.96
N ALA A 68 -14.02 -14.49 5.90
CA ALA A 68 -13.70 -15.54 4.93
C ALA A 68 -12.54 -16.46 5.39
N GLY A 69 -12.00 -16.24 6.59
CA GLY A 69 -10.86 -17.00 7.12
C GLY A 69 -9.49 -16.56 6.57
N ILE A 70 -9.43 -15.43 5.86
CA ILE A 70 -8.18 -14.86 5.34
C ILE A 70 -7.58 -13.97 6.42
N ARG A 71 -6.30 -14.19 6.77
CA ARG A 71 -5.61 -13.35 7.75
C ARG A 71 -5.24 -12.01 7.13
N VAL A 72 -5.44 -10.92 7.86
CA VAL A 72 -5.24 -9.57 7.34
C VAL A 72 -3.98 -8.96 7.93
N MET A 73 -3.17 -8.32 7.08
CA MET A 73 -2.11 -7.40 7.47
C MET A 73 -2.41 -6.05 6.84
N LEU A 74 -2.47 -4.99 7.66
CA LEU A 74 -2.74 -3.63 7.19
C LEU A 74 -1.46 -2.83 7.06
N MET A 75 -1.43 -1.92 6.08
CA MET A 75 -0.27 -1.07 5.78
C MET A 75 -0.69 0.39 5.73
N THR A 76 0.05 1.26 6.41
CA THR A 76 -0.18 2.71 6.30
C THR A 76 0.16 3.19 4.88
N PRO A 77 -0.46 4.26 4.36
CA PRO A 77 0.01 4.84 3.10
C PRO A 77 1.37 5.55 3.31
N PRO A 78 2.29 5.54 2.32
CA PRO A 78 3.58 6.23 2.42
C PRO A 78 3.40 7.75 2.52
N PRO A 79 4.43 8.52 2.94
CA PRO A 79 4.44 9.97 2.78
C PRO A 79 4.47 10.35 1.30
N CYS A 80 4.18 11.62 1.03
CA CYS A 80 4.36 12.26 -0.27
C CYS A 80 5.31 13.45 -0.19
N ILE A 81 5.81 13.90 -1.34
CA ILE A 81 6.54 15.16 -1.48
C ILE A 81 5.57 16.22 -2.00
N GLU A 82 5.10 17.08 -1.09
CA GLU A 82 3.98 17.99 -1.34
C GLU A 82 4.26 19.02 -2.44
N GLU A 83 5.51 19.49 -2.53
CA GLU A 83 5.95 20.42 -3.56
C GLU A 83 5.58 19.92 -4.96
N TYR A 84 5.87 18.65 -5.26
CA TYR A 84 5.53 18.03 -6.53
C TYR A 84 4.04 17.78 -6.67
N LEU A 85 3.37 17.36 -5.59
CA LEU A 85 1.94 17.10 -5.62
C LEU A 85 1.15 18.38 -5.98
N TYR A 86 1.54 19.53 -5.44
CA TYR A 86 0.88 20.82 -5.70
C TYR A 86 1.04 21.32 -7.14
N THR A 87 1.95 20.74 -7.93
CA THR A 87 2.04 21.04 -9.37
C THR A 87 0.91 20.39 -10.18
N ARG A 88 0.25 19.36 -9.62
CA ARG A 88 -0.79 18.55 -10.28
C ARG A 88 -2.15 18.63 -9.60
N HIS A 89 -2.17 19.02 -8.33
CA HIS A 89 -3.36 19.06 -7.50
C HIS A 89 -3.47 20.39 -6.75
N PRO A 90 -4.57 21.15 -6.90
CA PRO A 90 -4.68 22.47 -6.29
C PRO A 90 -4.78 22.40 -4.76
N LYS A 91 -4.04 23.27 -4.05
CA LYS A 91 -4.06 23.36 -2.57
C LYS A 91 -5.48 23.43 -1.98
N ALA A 92 -6.39 24.13 -2.66
CA ALA A 92 -7.77 24.29 -2.23
C ALA A 92 -8.55 22.97 -2.13
N ALA A 93 -8.16 21.92 -2.87
CA ALA A 93 -8.83 20.63 -2.83
C ALA A 93 -8.72 19.94 -1.46
N TYR A 94 -7.73 20.29 -0.65
CA TYR A 94 -7.44 19.60 0.61
C TYR A 94 -8.14 20.21 1.84
N GLY A 95 -8.98 21.22 1.65
CA GLY A 95 -9.86 21.74 2.70
C GLY A 95 -9.11 22.33 3.90
N GLY A 96 -7.95 22.93 3.68
CA GLY A 96 -7.13 23.56 4.73
C GLY A 96 -6.14 22.61 5.42
N HIS A 97 -6.15 21.32 5.09
CA HIS A 97 -5.14 20.37 5.53
C HIS A 97 -4.10 20.15 4.43
N THR A 98 -2.86 19.85 4.82
CA THR A 98 -1.84 19.50 3.85
C THR A 98 -2.00 18.03 3.43
N PRO A 99 -1.57 17.63 2.20
CA PRO A 99 -1.45 16.24 1.81
C PRO A 99 -0.70 15.37 2.83
N ALA A 100 0.39 15.89 3.43
CA ALA A 100 1.12 15.19 4.48
C ALA A 100 0.24 14.92 5.72
N ASP A 101 -0.50 15.92 6.20
CA ASP A 101 -1.42 15.76 7.34
C ASP A 101 -2.50 14.69 7.05
N ARG A 102 -3.04 14.70 5.83
CA ARG A 102 -4.08 13.75 5.42
C ARG A 102 -3.56 12.31 5.34
N LEU A 103 -2.30 12.11 4.96
CA LEU A 103 -1.63 10.80 4.98
C LEU A 103 -1.31 10.33 6.41
N LEU A 104 -0.90 11.24 7.30
CA LEU A 104 -0.72 10.94 8.72
C LEU A 104 -2.04 10.55 9.40
N GLU A 105 -3.13 11.23 9.08
CA GLU A 105 -4.47 10.88 9.53
C GLU A 105 -4.87 9.48 9.03
N ALA A 106 -4.63 9.17 7.75
CA ALA A 106 -4.89 7.82 7.23
C ALA A 106 -4.02 6.76 7.91
N GLY A 107 -2.75 7.05 8.20
CA GLY A 107 -1.88 6.16 8.97
C GLY A 107 -2.43 5.90 10.38
N THR A 108 -2.97 6.91 11.04
CA THR A 108 -3.63 6.78 12.35
C THR A 108 -4.86 5.87 12.28
N ILE A 109 -5.71 6.06 11.27
CA ILE A 109 -6.88 5.22 11.01
C ILE A 109 -6.48 3.76 10.77
N VAL A 110 -5.47 3.52 9.93
CA VAL A 110 -4.97 2.17 9.64
C VAL A 110 -4.47 1.48 10.91
N LYS A 111 -3.67 2.16 11.72
CA LYS A 111 -3.13 1.61 12.99
C LYS A 111 -4.24 1.30 13.99
N LYS A 112 -5.25 2.17 14.09
CA LYS A 112 -6.46 1.94 14.90
C LYS A 112 -7.17 0.67 14.45
N LEU A 113 -7.48 0.54 13.17
CA LEU A 113 -8.15 -0.64 12.63
C LEU A 113 -7.31 -1.91 12.82
N ALA A 114 -6.00 -1.84 12.60
CA ALA A 114 -5.11 -2.98 12.83
C ALA A 114 -5.21 -3.49 14.29
N SER A 115 -5.25 -2.57 15.26
CA SER A 115 -5.47 -2.91 16.67
C SER A 115 -6.84 -3.54 16.92
N GLU A 116 -7.91 -2.99 16.35
CA GLU A 116 -9.28 -3.50 16.55
C GLU A 116 -9.48 -4.92 15.98
N PHE A 117 -8.87 -5.20 14.83
CA PHE A 117 -8.91 -6.52 14.20
C PHE A 117 -7.85 -7.50 14.73
N ASN A 118 -7.01 -7.10 15.69
CA ASN A 118 -5.81 -7.83 16.09
C ASN A 118 -4.94 -8.26 14.89
N ALA A 119 -4.90 -7.41 13.87
CA ALA A 119 -4.16 -7.62 12.65
C ALA A 119 -2.75 -7.01 12.77
N PRO A 120 -1.69 -7.68 12.26
CA PRO A 120 -0.39 -7.05 12.13
C PRO A 120 -0.45 -5.79 11.27
N CYS A 121 0.30 -4.76 11.67
CA CYS A 121 0.43 -3.51 10.93
C CYS A 121 1.88 -3.32 10.47
N VAL A 122 2.07 -2.92 9.22
CA VAL A 122 3.36 -2.42 8.70
C VAL A 122 3.24 -0.91 8.50
N ASP A 123 4.08 -0.14 9.18
CA ASP A 123 4.09 1.31 9.06
C ASP A 123 4.95 1.75 7.87
N VAL A 124 4.41 1.59 6.66
CA VAL A 124 5.08 2.00 5.41
C VAL A 124 5.38 3.48 5.41
N HIS A 125 4.54 4.31 6.05
CA HIS A 125 4.79 5.72 6.20
C HIS A 125 6.16 5.97 6.86
N ALA A 126 6.44 5.28 7.97
CA ALA A 126 7.73 5.37 8.65
C ALA A 126 8.87 4.79 7.80
N VAL A 127 8.64 3.64 7.15
CA VAL A 127 9.66 2.97 6.30
C VAL A 127 10.13 3.90 5.18
N ILE A 128 9.20 4.47 4.41
CA ILE A 128 9.52 5.37 3.29
C ILE A 128 9.97 6.75 3.81
N GLY A 129 9.47 7.17 4.97
CA GLY A 129 9.87 8.40 5.64
C GLY A 129 11.34 8.47 6.06
N THR A 130 12.06 7.34 6.07
CA THR A 130 13.49 7.31 6.41
C THR A 130 14.37 8.02 5.38
N ASP A 131 14.03 7.92 4.10
CA ASP A 131 14.77 8.56 3.01
C ASP A 131 13.86 8.88 1.80
N PRO A 132 12.90 9.82 1.93
CA PRO A 132 11.94 10.10 0.87
C PRO A 132 12.59 10.52 -0.46
N ALA A 133 13.73 11.21 -0.42
CA ALA A 133 14.41 11.71 -1.61
C ALA A 133 14.97 10.58 -2.52
N ASN A 134 15.32 9.44 -1.93
CA ASN A 134 15.84 8.27 -2.65
C ASN A 134 14.83 7.12 -2.77
N LEU A 135 13.68 7.20 -2.09
CA LEU A 135 12.65 6.17 -2.14
C LEU A 135 11.42 6.60 -2.95
N ILE A 136 11.14 7.90 -3.06
CA ILE A 136 10.04 8.48 -3.84
C ILE A 136 10.59 9.06 -5.15
N ARG A 137 9.82 8.96 -6.23
CA ARG A 137 10.14 9.52 -7.54
C ARG A 137 10.10 11.04 -7.51
N THR A 138 11.18 11.68 -7.96
CA THR A 138 11.36 13.13 -7.99
C THR A 138 11.98 13.56 -9.32
N VAL A 139 12.03 14.88 -9.55
CA VAL A 139 12.75 15.43 -10.70
C VAL A 139 14.22 15.02 -10.66
N ALA A 140 14.86 15.03 -9.48
CA ALA A 140 16.28 14.74 -9.34
C ALA A 140 16.64 13.28 -9.67
N ASN A 141 15.76 12.32 -9.38
CA ASN A 141 16.08 10.90 -9.51
C ASN A 141 15.42 10.21 -10.72
N CYS A 142 14.32 10.75 -11.25
CA CYS A 142 13.63 10.16 -12.41
C CYS A 142 13.18 11.18 -13.46
N GLY A 143 13.56 12.46 -13.32
CA GLY A 143 13.23 13.52 -14.28
C GLY A 143 11.76 13.94 -14.31
N GLN A 144 10.94 13.51 -13.34
CA GLN A 144 9.50 13.80 -13.31
C GLN A 144 9.08 14.36 -11.95
N PRO A 145 8.25 15.41 -11.88
CA PRO A 145 7.71 15.95 -10.62
C PRO A 145 6.55 15.08 -10.10
N ASP A 146 6.86 13.83 -9.75
CA ASP A 146 5.88 12.84 -9.29
C ASP A 146 5.53 13.07 -7.80
N GLY A 147 6.47 12.80 -6.90
CA GLY A 147 6.32 13.01 -5.46
C GLY A 147 5.39 12.03 -4.74
N VAL A 148 4.89 10.98 -5.42
CA VAL A 148 3.99 9.98 -4.83
C VAL A 148 4.51 8.56 -5.07
N HIS A 149 4.80 8.21 -6.32
CA HIS A 149 5.20 6.85 -6.66
C HIS A 149 6.64 6.56 -6.23
N LEU A 150 6.94 5.28 -6.01
CA LEU A 150 8.22 4.85 -5.47
C LEU A 150 9.25 4.53 -6.56
N LEU A 151 10.51 4.72 -6.20
CA LEU A 151 11.63 4.10 -6.90
C LEU A 151 11.69 2.59 -6.58
N PRO A 152 12.42 1.78 -7.36
CA PRO A 152 12.66 0.37 -7.05
C PRO A 152 13.13 0.12 -5.61
N ALA A 153 13.96 1.01 -5.07
CA ALA A 153 14.41 0.93 -3.68
C ALA A 153 13.25 1.09 -2.67
N GLY A 154 12.27 1.95 -2.94
CA GLY A 154 11.08 2.11 -2.11
C GLY A 154 10.19 0.85 -2.12
N TYR A 155 9.95 0.26 -3.30
CA TYR A 155 9.21 -1.01 -3.37
C TYR A 155 9.93 -2.15 -2.64
N ARG A 156 11.27 -2.20 -2.73
CA ARG A 156 12.07 -3.16 -1.96
C ARG A 156 11.93 -2.94 -0.45
N ALA A 157 12.01 -1.70 0.02
CA ALA A 157 11.86 -1.37 1.43
C ALA A 157 10.50 -1.81 1.98
N ILE A 158 9.42 -1.61 1.21
CA ILE A 158 8.08 -2.10 1.57
C ILE A 158 8.07 -3.64 1.67
N ALA A 159 8.57 -4.33 0.65
CA ALA A 159 8.60 -5.78 0.64
C ALA A 159 9.42 -6.36 1.81
N GLU A 160 10.53 -5.72 2.15
CA GLU A 160 11.37 -6.07 3.29
C GLU A 160 10.66 -5.87 4.62
N ALA A 161 9.92 -4.77 4.77
CA ALA A 161 9.12 -4.52 5.98
C ALA A 161 8.00 -5.55 6.15
N VAL A 162 7.29 -5.90 5.07
CA VAL A 162 6.25 -6.96 5.09
C VAL A 162 6.86 -8.32 5.41
N PHE A 163 7.97 -8.68 4.75
CA PHE A 163 8.67 -9.92 5.01
C PHE A 163 9.21 -10.00 6.44
N ALA A 164 9.80 -8.92 6.95
CA ALA A 164 10.27 -8.83 8.33
C ALA A 164 9.11 -9.00 9.33
N LYS A 165 7.93 -8.45 9.03
CA LYS A 165 6.74 -8.64 9.86
C LYS A 165 6.30 -10.11 9.89
N PHE A 166 6.31 -10.83 8.76
CA PHE A 166 6.06 -12.27 8.78
C PHE A 166 7.09 -13.05 9.61
N ARG A 167 8.38 -12.67 9.49
CA ARG A 167 9.47 -13.27 10.26
C ARG A 167 9.33 -13.05 11.77
N GLU A 168 8.98 -11.84 12.19
CA GLU A 168 8.71 -11.47 13.58
C GLU A 168 7.58 -12.32 14.17
N LEU A 169 6.53 -12.59 13.39
CA LEU A 169 5.41 -13.43 13.78
C LEU A 169 5.72 -14.93 13.71
N GLY A 170 6.89 -15.34 13.21
CA GLY A 170 7.24 -16.73 12.99
C GLY A 170 6.46 -17.42 11.86
N ILE A 171 5.93 -16.64 10.92
CA ILE A 171 5.01 -17.11 9.87
C ILE A 171 5.75 -17.27 8.54
N ARG A 172 5.45 -18.35 7.82
CA ARG A 172 5.89 -18.57 6.44
C ARG A 172 4.64 -18.79 5.58
N PRO A 173 4.05 -17.72 5.02
CA PRO A 173 2.79 -17.85 4.31
C PRO A 173 2.96 -18.63 3.02
N ALA A 174 2.04 -19.57 2.75
CA ALA A 174 2.00 -20.31 1.49
C ALA A 174 1.36 -19.50 0.36
N SER A 175 0.43 -18.60 0.67
CA SER A 175 -0.20 -17.70 -0.30
C SER A 175 -0.54 -16.33 0.30
N VAL A 176 -0.25 -15.28 -0.46
CA VAL A 176 -0.51 -13.88 -0.07
C VAL A 176 -1.20 -13.16 -1.23
N ALA A 177 -2.29 -12.43 -0.97
CA ALA A 177 -2.80 -11.43 -1.90
C ALA A 177 -2.43 -10.02 -1.43
N CYS A 178 -1.92 -9.21 -2.34
CA CYS A 178 -1.59 -7.81 -2.11
C CYS A 178 -2.63 -6.93 -2.78
N LEU A 179 -3.37 -6.14 -1.99
CA LEU A 179 -4.43 -5.24 -2.42
C LEU A 179 -4.00 -3.79 -2.21
N GLY A 180 -4.38 -2.90 -3.11
CA GLY A 180 -4.06 -1.48 -3.03
C GLY A 180 -3.94 -0.77 -4.36
N ASP A 181 -3.37 0.43 -4.34
CA ASP A 181 -3.33 1.30 -5.51
C ASP A 181 -2.10 1.07 -6.42
N SER A 182 -1.64 2.13 -7.11
CA SER A 182 -0.43 2.11 -7.93
C SER A 182 0.85 1.73 -7.16
N LEU A 183 0.87 1.91 -5.83
CA LEU A 183 1.98 1.49 -4.98
C LEU A 183 1.98 -0.03 -4.73
N THR A 184 0.86 -0.70 -4.98
CA THR A 184 0.76 -2.17 -5.01
C THR A 184 0.93 -2.69 -6.44
N PHE A 185 0.22 -2.09 -7.40
CA PHE A 185 0.27 -2.46 -8.82
C PHE A 185 1.65 -2.21 -9.47
N GLY A 186 2.37 -1.18 -9.04
CA GLY A 186 3.64 -0.71 -9.59
C GLY A 186 3.50 0.49 -10.53
N HIS A 187 4.40 1.47 -10.39
CA HIS A 187 4.49 2.65 -11.27
C HIS A 187 5.94 3.15 -11.46
N PRO A 188 6.43 3.29 -12.71
CA PRO A 188 5.88 2.65 -13.91
C PRO A 188 5.96 1.13 -13.78
N ARG A 189 5.01 0.41 -14.38
CA ARG A 189 5.07 -1.05 -14.38
C ARG A 189 6.21 -1.49 -15.32
N VAL A 190 7.20 -2.19 -14.78
CA VAL A 190 8.31 -2.75 -15.56
C VAL A 190 7.98 -4.20 -15.91
N GLU A 191 7.51 -4.44 -17.13
CA GLU A 191 7.29 -5.80 -17.63
C GLU A 191 8.63 -6.48 -17.91
N GLY A 192 8.76 -7.76 -17.51
CA GLY A 192 9.98 -8.54 -17.72
C GLY A 192 11.21 -8.12 -16.88
N GLY A 193 11.04 -7.22 -15.90
CA GLY A 193 12.11 -6.82 -14.98
C GLY A 193 12.47 -7.89 -13.96
N THR A 194 13.65 -7.79 -13.34
CA THR A 194 14.01 -8.67 -12.22
C THR A 194 13.12 -8.38 -11.00
N PRO A 195 12.83 -9.36 -10.13
CA PRO A 195 12.02 -9.12 -8.94
C PRO A 195 12.52 -7.96 -8.10
N GLU A 196 13.85 -7.76 -8.03
CA GLU A 196 14.51 -6.68 -7.30
C GLU A 196 14.12 -5.29 -7.80
N ASN A 197 13.80 -5.14 -9.08
CA ASN A 197 13.37 -3.89 -9.67
C ASN A 197 11.85 -3.85 -9.94
N GLY A 198 11.14 -4.85 -9.41
CA GLY A 198 9.70 -4.99 -9.58
C GLY A 198 8.89 -4.30 -8.48
N THR A 199 7.59 -4.58 -8.52
CA THR A 199 6.62 -4.19 -7.49
C THR A 199 6.96 -4.81 -6.12
N TYR A 200 6.47 -4.23 -5.02
CA TYR A 200 6.71 -4.84 -3.71
C TYR A 200 6.16 -6.28 -3.61
N PRO A 201 5.00 -6.64 -4.22
CA PRO A 201 4.54 -8.03 -4.23
C PRO A 201 5.51 -8.98 -4.96
N ALA A 202 6.14 -8.54 -6.05
CA ALA A 202 7.14 -9.33 -6.77
C ALA A 202 8.41 -9.55 -5.94
N VAL A 203 8.93 -8.51 -5.30
CA VAL A 203 10.08 -8.60 -4.38
C VAL A 203 9.74 -9.53 -3.20
N LEU A 204 8.54 -9.39 -2.64
CA LEU A 204 8.06 -10.23 -1.54
C LEU A 204 7.99 -11.71 -1.97
N SER A 205 7.46 -11.99 -3.16
CA SER A 205 7.38 -13.34 -3.72
C SER A 205 8.76 -14.00 -3.81
N ALA A 206 9.76 -13.28 -4.32
CA ALA A 206 11.12 -13.79 -4.41
C ALA A 206 11.71 -14.11 -3.02
N LYS A 207 11.51 -13.22 -2.03
CA LYS A 207 11.99 -13.43 -0.66
C LYS A 207 11.32 -14.61 0.04
N LEU A 208 10.01 -14.79 -0.15
CA LEU A 208 9.28 -15.93 0.43
C LEU A 208 9.67 -17.26 -0.22
N THR A 209 10.08 -17.25 -1.50
CA THR A 209 10.51 -18.45 -2.22
C THR A 209 11.89 -18.92 -1.82
N LEU A 210 12.83 -18.01 -1.55
CA LEU A 210 14.20 -18.37 -1.12
C LEU A 210 14.27 -19.01 0.29
N LEU A 211 13.15 -19.03 1.02
CA LEU A 211 13.04 -19.66 2.35
C LEU A 211 12.22 -20.97 2.37
N SER A 212 11.68 -21.40 1.23
CA SER A 212 10.93 -22.65 1.09
C SER A 212 11.83 -23.77 0.59
#